data_AF-A0A4Q3ACF4-F1
#
_entry.id   AF-A0A4Q3ACF4-F1
#
_cell.length_a   1.000
_cell.length_b   1.000
_cell.length_c   1.000
_cell.angle_alpha   90.00
_cell.angle_beta   90.00
_cell.angle_gamma   90.00
#
_symmetry.space_group_name_H-M   'P 1'
#
loop_
_entity.id
_entity.type
_entity.pdbx_description
1 polymer ?
#
loop_
_entity_poly.entity_id
_entity_poly.type
_entity_poly.pdbx_seq_one_letter_code
_entity_poly.pdbx_strand_id
1 'polypeptide(L)'
;MDTVISPRLMKCIPLFALLLGATTAHSQTLDWGNSVFDYVRDSEGENLSNAYVFELGAFDAGFTPNESNVSEWVDHWNVFDRATYNEEYGYFASSVQMTPDGGSNSQWLTPGSGSFEGLEAYLFVRNGDLPVPFAEWLLTRASTWIFPNADPSCCPTDLPTQWSVSDIDDETPEWGAQDGIVGGGAVGNPVPDGLQTHTFVPEPAAFMLLALGSLVSVMRRRRF
;
A
#
# COMPACT_ATOMS: atom_id res chain seq x y z
N MET A 1 12.53 -75.17 51.45
CA MET A 1 12.93 -73.97 52.20
C MET A 1 13.80 -73.13 51.28
N ASP A 2 13.49 -71.84 51.28
CA ASP A 2 14.19 -70.71 50.66
C ASP A 2 13.91 -70.39 49.18
N THR A 3 12.86 -69.59 49.05
CA THR A 3 12.51 -68.62 47.98
C THR A 3 13.64 -67.65 47.65
N VAL A 4 13.84 -67.33 46.38
CA VAL A 4 14.35 -66.00 45.96
C VAL A 4 13.50 -65.47 44.79
N ILE A 5 12.97 -64.29 45.05
CA ILE A 5 12.06 -63.47 44.26
C ILE A 5 12.86 -62.72 43.19
N SER A 6 12.48 -62.83 41.91
CA SER A 6 13.05 -62.01 40.85
C SER A 6 12.21 -60.72 40.64
N PRO A 7 12.81 -59.52 40.74
CA PRO A 7 12.09 -58.25 40.68
C PRO A 7 11.74 -57.85 39.24
N ARG A 8 10.47 -57.48 39.04
CA ARG A 8 9.99 -56.79 37.83
C ARG A 8 10.69 -55.44 37.71
N LEU A 9 11.49 -55.28 36.65
CA LEU A 9 12.06 -53.99 36.26
C LEU A 9 10.94 -53.04 35.82
N MET A 10 10.46 -52.23 36.76
CA MET A 10 9.55 -51.12 36.53
C MET A 10 10.36 -49.98 35.92
N LYS A 11 10.25 -49.80 34.60
CA LYS A 11 10.86 -48.67 33.88
C LYS A 11 10.05 -47.41 34.19
N CYS A 12 10.59 -46.57 35.06
CA CYS A 12 10.15 -45.17 35.22
C CYS A 12 10.44 -44.42 33.92
N ILE A 13 9.39 -44.08 33.17
CA ILE A 13 9.45 -43.14 32.05
C ILE A 13 9.42 -41.73 32.68
N PRO A 14 10.43 -40.88 32.52
CA PRO A 14 10.35 -39.50 32.98
C PRO A 14 9.37 -38.75 32.08
N LEU A 15 8.24 -38.37 32.66
CA LEU A 15 7.27 -37.43 32.10
C LEU A 15 7.95 -36.06 32.03
N PHE A 16 8.59 -35.75 30.90
CA PHE A 16 9.13 -34.42 30.63
C PHE A 16 7.94 -33.50 30.35
N ALA A 17 7.48 -32.81 31.39
CA ALA A 17 6.43 -31.81 31.29
C ALA A 17 6.94 -30.64 30.45
N LEU A 18 6.59 -30.65 29.16
CA LEU A 18 6.80 -29.56 28.22
C LEU A 18 5.79 -28.45 28.59
N LEU A 19 6.13 -27.65 29.60
CA LEU A 19 5.53 -26.35 29.85
C LEU A 19 5.93 -25.42 28.69
N LEU A 20 5.27 -25.59 27.55
CA LEU A 20 5.17 -24.54 26.54
C LEU A 20 4.42 -23.39 27.21
N GLY A 21 5.18 -22.43 27.73
CA GLY A 21 4.64 -21.13 28.07
C GLY A 21 3.94 -20.58 26.84
N ALA A 22 2.62 -20.49 26.89
CA ALA A 22 1.85 -19.75 25.92
C ALA A 22 2.20 -18.27 26.12
N THR A 23 3.26 -17.82 25.43
CA THR A 23 3.47 -16.39 25.24
C THR A 23 2.30 -15.93 24.40
N THR A 24 1.39 -15.15 24.99
CA THR A 24 0.41 -14.39 24.24
C THR A 24 1.20 -13.45 23.33
N ALA A 25 1.33 -13.83 22.06
CA ALA A 25 1.83 -12.93 21.03
C ALA A 25 0.81 -11.81 20.93
N HIS A 26 1.15 -10.63 21.46
CA HIS A 26 0.37 -9.43 21.21
C HIS A 26 0.67 -8.99 19.78
N SER A 27 -0.36 -8.64 19.03
CA SER A 27 -0.22 -8.17 17.66
C SER A 27 -1.01 -6.89 17.57
N GLN A 28 -0.41 -5.84 17.01
CA GLN A 28 -1.08 -4.55 16.88
C GLN A 28 -2.02 -4.60 15.70
N THR A 29 -3.28 -4.21 15.93
CA THR A 29 -4.27 -4.03 14.87
C THR A 29 -4.12 -2.64 14.26
N LEU A 30 -4.14 -2.59 12.94
CA LEU A 30 -4.18 -1.39 12.14
C LEU A 30 -5.52 -1.34 11.39
N ASP A 31 -6.32 -0.34 11.71
CA ASP A 31 -7.55 0.00 10.99
C ASP A 31 -7.23 1.16 10.05
N TRP A 32 -7.54 0.99 8.76
CA TRP A 32 -7.27 2.03 7.77
C TRP A 32 -8.37 2.16 6.74
N GLY A 33 -8.52 3.35 6.17
CA GLY A 33 -9.54 3.62 5.16
C GLY A 33 -9.92 5.08 5.04
N ASN A 34 -11.09 5.33 4.48
CA ASN A 34 -11.71 6.65 4.43
C ASN A 34 -13.10 6.64 5.08
N SER A 35 -13.71 7.83 5.20
CA SER A 35 -15.07 7.95 5.71
C SER A 35 -16.10 7.54 4.66
N VAL A 36 -17.28 7.15 5.13
CA VAL A 36 -18.41 6.85 4.26
C VAL A 36 -18.86 8.13 3.55
N PHE A 37 -19.13 8.02 2.25
CA PHE A 37 -19.49 9.11 1.35
C PHE A 37 -18.38 10.14 1.07
N ASP A 38 -17.12 9.78 1.33
CA ASP A 38 -15.98 10.59 0.88
C ASP A 38 -15.85 10.57 -0.65
N TYR A 39 -15.19 11.61 -1.17
CA TYR A 39 -14.94 11.73 -2.59
C TYR A 39 -13.66 10.98 -2.96
N VAL A 40 -13.81 9.85 -3.65
CA VAL A 40 -12.71 9.13 -4.29
C VAL A 40 -13.01 9.08 -5.79
N ARG A 41 -12.22 9.80 -6.58
CA ARG A 41 -12.52 10.14 -7.98
C ARG A 41 -11.45 9.71 -8.96
N ASP A 42 -11.85 9.54 -10.22
CA ASP A 42 -10.95 9.35 -11.35
C ASP A 42 -10.43 10.68 -11.91
N SER A 43 -9.59 10.62 -12.94
CA SER A 43 -9.05 11.85 -13.55
C SER A 43 -10.09 12.71 -14.27
N GLU A 44 -11.28 12.14 -14.55
CA GLU A 44 -12.41 12.87 -15.14
C GLU A 44 -13.33 13.50 -14.07
N GLY A 45 -13.10 13.17 -12.79
CA GLY A 45 -13.91 13.63 -11.65
C GLY A 45 -15.12 12.74 -11.35
N GLU A 46 -15.21 11.58 -11.98
CA GLU A 46 -16.25 10.59 -11.73
C GLU A 46 -15.88 9.71 -10.53
N ASN A 47 -16.88 9.10 -9.89
CA ASN A 47 -16.61 8.19 -8.76
C ASN A 47 -15.81 6.98 -9.24
N LEU A 48 -14.84 6.53 -8.43
CA LEU A 48 -14.15 5.29 -8.72
C LEU A 48 -15.10 4.10 -8.79
N SER A 49 -14.68 3.06 -9.49
CA SER A 49 -15.37 1.76 -9.56
C SER A 49 -14.53 0.67 -8.89
N ASN A 50 -15.07 -0.54 -8.84
CA ASN A 50 -14.42 -1.76 -8.37
C ASN A 50 -13.27 -2.22 -9.27
N ALA A 51 -13.01 -1.53 -10.38
CA ALA A 51 -11.83 -1.72 -11.20
C ALA A 51 -10.55 -1.22 -10.51
N TYR A 52 -10.68 -0.38 -9.47
CA TYR A 52 -9.55 0.15 -8.72
C TYR A 52 -9.21 -0.74 -7.54
N VAL A 53 -7.92 -0.86 -7.29
CA VAL A 53 -7.34 -1.54 -6.15
C VAL A 53 -6.83 -0.50 -5.17
N PHE A 54 -7.10 -0.71 -3.88
CA PHE A 54 -6.63 0.13 -2.78
C PHE A 54 -5.66 -0.67 -1.94
N GLU A 55 -4.39 -0.31 -1.98
CA GLU A 55 -3.32 -1.00 -1.26
C GLU A 55 -2.68 -0.08 -0.25
N LEU A 56 -2.48 -0.60 0.96
CA LEU A 56 -1.63 0.00 1.97
C LEU A 56 -0.31 -0.76 1.95
N GLY A 57 0.80 -0.05 1.94
CA GLY A 57 2.11 -0.69 1.83
C GLY A 57 3.27 0.28 1.97
N ALA A 58 4.46 -0.20 1.61
CA ALA A 58 5.69 0.56 1.63
C ALA A 58 6.56 0.20 0.41
N PHE A 59 7.47 1.08 0.05
CA PHE A 59 8.50 0.78 -0.94
C PHE A 59 9.69 0.07 -0.31
N ASP A 60 10.46 -0.63 -1.15
CA ASP A 60 11.75 -1.19 -0.76
C ASP A 60 12.64 -0.16 -0.06
N ALA A 61 13.43 -0.63 0.92
CA ALA A 61 14.36 0.23 1.65
C ALA A 61 15.34 0.94 0.69
N GLY A 62 15.35 2.27 0.74
CA GLY A 62 16.18 3.12 -0.12
C GLY A 62 15.55 3.50 -1.47
N PHE A 63 14.34 3.01 -1.77
CA PHE A 63 13.54 3.49 -2.88
C PHE A 63 12.62 4.62 -2.40
N THR A 64 12.76 5.81 -2.99
CA THR A 64 11.84 6.93 -2.75
C THR A 64 11.03 7.17 -4.02
N PRO A 65 9.70 6.93 -4.01
CA PRO A 65 8.87 7.17 -5.18
C PRO A 65 8.89 8.65 -5.56
N ASN A 66 8.94 8.93 -6.85
CA ASN A 66 8.77 10.27 -7.43
C ASN A 66 8.40 10.14 -8.92
N GLU A 67 8.07 11.27 -9.56
CA GLU A 67 7.65 11.28 -10.97
C GLU A 67 8.68 10.69 -11.96
N SER A 68 9.97 10.75 -11.65
CA SER A 68 11.01 10.27 -12.57
C SER A 68 11.20 8.75 -12.57
N ASN A 69 10.67 8.03 -11.57
CA ASN A 69 10.81 6.58 -11.41
C ASN A 69 9.46 5.84 -11.35
N VAL A 70 8.38 6.45 -11.84
CA VAL A 70 7.01 5.86 -11.79
C VAL A 70 6.94 4.48 -12.45
N SER A 71 7.75 4.23 -13.49
CA SER A 71 7.82 2.91 -14.13
C SER A 71 8.39 1.80 -13.27
N GLU A 72 9.06 2.14 -12.18
CA GLU A 72 9.69 1.19 -11.26
C GLU A 72 8.84 0.97 -10.00
N TRP A 73 7.77 1.75 -9.80
CA TRP A 73 7.00 1.72 -8.55
C TRP A 73 6.44 0.34 -8.22
N VAL A 74 5.80 -0.32 -9.19
CA VAL A 74 5.19 -1.63 -8.97
C VAL A 74 6.24 -2.71 -8.66
N ASP A 75 7.43 -2.59 -9.22
CA ASP A 75 8.53 -3.55 -8.96
C ASP A 75 9.14 -3.39 -7.56
N HIS A 76 9.04 -2.19 -6.97
CA HIS A 76 9.55 -1.86 -5.64
C HIS A 76 8.45 -1.77 -4.56
N TRP A 77 7.20 -2.08 -4.92
CA TRP A 77 6.05 -1.96 -4.02
C TRP A 77 5.82 -3.22 -3.21
N ASN A 78 5.76 -3.07 -1.89
CA ASN A 78 5.42 -4.14 -0.96
C ASN A 78 4.06 -3.87 -0.35
N VAL A 79 3.09 -4.74 -0.65
CA VAL A 79 1.73 -4.67 -0.11
C VAL A 79 1.76 -5.18 1.32
N PHE A 80 1.23 -4.37 2.25
CA PHE A 80 0.97 -4.77 3.63
C PHE A 80 -0.48 -5.28 3.76
N ASP A 81 -1.43 -4.55 3.17
CA ASP A 81 -2.84 -4.92 3.16
C ASP A 81 -3.57 -4.32 1.95
N ARG A 82 -4.78 -4.82 1.65
CA ARG A 82 -5.62 -4.34 0.55
C ARG A 82 -7.08 -4.25 0.99
N ALA A 83 -7.73 -3.14 0.66
CA ALA A 83 -9.14 -2.90 0.93
C ALA A 83 -9.99 -3.08 -0.33
N THR A 84 -11.26 -3.43 -0.15
CA THR A 84 -12.25 -3.46 -1.24
C THR A 84 -13.06 -2.18 -1.21
N TYR A 85 -13.25 -1.57 -2.38
CA TYR A 85 -14.05 -0.36 -2.51
C TYR A 85 -15.55 -0.68 -2.60
N ASN A 86 -16.32 0.08 -1.84
CA ASN A 86 -17.77 0.05 -1.85
C ASN A 86 -18.29 1.23 -2.68
N GLU A 87 -18.63 0.98 -3.94
CA GLU A 87 -19.14 2.01 -4.86
C GLU A 87 -20.46 2.65 -4.40
N GLU A 88 -21.34 1.88 -3.73
CA GLU A 88 -22.64 2.37 -3.27
C GLU A 88 -22.49 3.47 -2.21
N TYR A 89 -21.49 3.33 -1.36
CA TYR A 89 -21.26 4.20 -0.20
C TYR A 89 -19.97 5.03 -0.27
N GLY A 90 -19.18 4.91 -1.34
CA GLY A 90 -18.00 5.73 -1.57
C GLY A 90 -16.85 5.53 -0.57
N TYR A 91 -16.65 4.30 -0.07
CA TYR A 91 -15.59 4.05 0.92
C TYR A 91 -14.81 2.75 0.68
N PHE A 92 -13.61 2.72 1.21
CA PHE A 92 -12.79 1.53 1.43
C PHE A 92 -12.30 1.54 2.87
N ALA A 93 -12.28 0.38 3.50
CA ALA A 93 -11.71 0.21 4.83
C ALA A 93 -11.22 -1.22 5.02
N SER A 94 -10.21 -1.41 5.85
CA SER A 94 -9.72 -2.72 6.27
C SER A 94 -9.16 -2.67 7.68
N SER A 95 -9.10 -3.85 8.32
CA SER A 95 -8.54 -4.07 9.64
C SER A 95 -7.60 -5.25 9.56
N VAL A 96 -6.32 -5.01 9.85
CA VAL A 96 -5.25 -5.99 9.66
C VAL A 96 -4.35 -6.01 10.89
N GLN A 97 -3.77 -7.17 11.20
CA GLN A 97 -2.87 -7.35 12.34
C GLN A 97 -1.43 -7.42 11.85
N MET A 98 -0.56 -6.61 12.45
CA MET A 98 0.88 -6.70 12.25
C MET A 98 1.44 -7.89 13.04
N THR A 99 2.08 -8.81 12.33
CA THR A 99 2.62 -10.04 12.94
C THR A 99 3.97 -9.76 13.63
N PRO A 100 4.41 -10.63 14.56
CA PRO A 100 5.67 -10.41 15.32
C PRO A 100 6.96 -10.33 14.49
N ASP A 101 6.92 -10.74 13.22
CA ASP A 101 8.01 -10.60 12.25
C ASP A 101 7.95 -9.27 11.47
N GLY A 102 7.00 -8.39 11.81
CA GLY A 102 6.76 -7.10 11.16
C GLY A 102 6.01 -7.19 9.83
N GLY A 103 5.52 -8.38 9.46
CA GLY A 103 4.59 -8.55 8.35
C GLY A 103 3.15 -8.26 8.75
N SER A 104 2.20 -8.75 7.97
CA SER A 104 0.77 -8.69 8.28
C SER A 104 0.11 -10.05 8.17
N ASN A 105 -1.06 -10.21 8.79
CA ASN A 105 -1.90 -11.38 8.57
C ASN A 105 -2.82 -11.25 7.32
N SER A 106 -2.60 -10.24 6.47
CA SER A 106 -3.36 -10.07 5.23
C SER A 106 -3.02 -11.17 4.23
N GLN A 107 -4.04 -11.67 3.53
CA GLN A 107 -3.84 -12.60 2.40
C GLN A 107 -3.11 -11.94 1.20
N TRP A 108 -3.02 -10.60 1.22
CA TRP A 108 -2.43 -9.80 0.15
C TRP A 108 -0.99 -9.37 0.44
N LEU A 109 -0.43 -9.73 1.61
CA LEU A 109 0.95 -9.41 1.97
C LEU A 109 1.91 -9.87 0.86
N THR A 110 2.77 -8.97 0.38
CA THR A 110 3.82 -9.32 -0.59
C THR A 110 4.75 -10.38 0.02
N PRO A 111 4.87 -11.59 -0.57
CA PRO A 111 5.72 -12.63 -0.01
C PRO A 111 7.19 -12.21 0.01
N GLY A 112 7.82 -12.27 1.18
CA GLY A 112 9.23 -11.93 1.34
C GLY A 112 9.53 -10.42 1.42
N SER A 113 8.52 -9.57 1.58
CA SER A 113 8.63 -8.12 1.82
C SER A 113 9.45 -7.76 3.07
N GLY A 114 9.59 -8.69 4.03
CA GLY A 114 10.31 -8.46 5.27
C GLY A 114 9.45 -7.77 6.31
N SER A 115 10.09 -7.00 7.19
CA SER A 115 9.40 -6.24 8.24
C SER A 115 9.03 -4.86 7.73
N PHE A 116 7.78 -4.46 7.96
CA PHE A 116 7.28 -3.11 7.73
C PHE A 116 7.53 -2.18 8.91
N GLU A 117 7.96 -2.68 10.07
CA GLU A 117 8.15 -1.88 11.28
C GLU A 117 8.97 -0.61 11.03
N GLY A 118 8.41 0.53 11.40
CA GLY A 118 9.05 1.84 11.26
C GLY A 118 9.16 2.37 9.84
N LEU A 119 8.65 1.67 8.82
CA LEU A 119 8.58 2.17 7.46
C LEU A 119 7.46 3.20 7.31
N GLU A 120 7.64 4.12 6.38
CA GLU A 120 6.59 5.02 5.92
C GLU A 120 5.55 4.23 5.14
N ALA A 121 4.27 4.40 5.49
CA ALA A 121 3.17 3.78 4.78
C ALA A 121 2.63 4.73 3.70
N TYR A 122 2.29 4.14 2.57
CA TYR A 122 1.67 4.80 1.43
C TYR A 122 0.33 4.15 1.13
N LEU A 123 -0.62 4.95 0.68
CA LEU A 123 -1.83 4.51 0.01
C LEU A 123 -1.60 4.54 -1.49
N PHE A 124 -1.68 3.38 -2.13
CA PHE A 124 -1.58 3.24 -3.58
C PHE A 124 -2.94 2.80 -4.14
N VAL A 125 -3.59 3.70 -4.89
CA VAL A 125 -4.85 3.43 -5.59
C VAL A 125 -4.59 3.34 -7.09
N ARG A 126 -5.05 2.26 -7.74
CA ARG A 126 -4.72 2.02 -9.16
C ARG A 126 -5.69 1.09 -9.88
N ASN A 127 -5.89 1.30 -11.19
CA ASN A 127 -6.66 0.40 -12.07
C ASN A 127 -5.78 -0.45 -13.02
N GLY A 128 -4.48 -0.59 -12.72
CA GLY A 128 -3.53 -1.39 -13.49
C GLY A 128 -2.13 -1.45 -12.85
N ASP A 129 -1.29 -2.38 -13.32
CA ASP A 129 0.08 -2.60 -12.83
C ASP A 129 1.16 -1.93 -13.68
N LEU A 130 0.80 -1.30 -14.80
CA LEU A 130 1.75 -0.65 -15.70
C LEU A 130 1.37 0.83 -15.90
N PRO A 131 2.36 1.73 -15.99
CA PRO A 131 2.14 3.15 -16.28
C PRO A 131 1.89 3.37 -17.77
N VAL A 132 0.82 2.76 -18.29
CA VAL A 132 0.42 2.84 -19.70
C VAL A 132 -0.67 3.88 -19.89
N PRO A 133 -0.86 4.41 -21.12
CA PRO A 133 -1.98 5.29 -21.40
C PRO A 133 -3.30 4.74 -20.87
N PHE A 134 -4.10 5.59 -20.24
CA PHE A 134 -5.38 5.26 -19.60
C PHE A 134 -5.29 4.48 -18.28
N ALA A 135 -4.12 3.98 -17.88
CA ALA A 135 -3.94 3.56 -16.50
C ALA A 135 -4.04 4.79 -15.60
N GLU A 136 -4.67 4.62 -14.44
CA GLU A 136 -4.93 5.68 -13.49
C GLU A 136 -4.48 5.30 -12.10
N TRP A 137 -3.57 6.10 -11.56
CA TRP A 137 -2.92 5.86 -10.29
C TRP A 137 -3.14 7.06 -9.35
N LEU A 138 -3.00 6.82 -8.05
CA LEU A 138 -2.81 7.80 -6.99
C LEU A 138 -1.83 7.17 -6.01
N LEU A 139 -0.79 7.91 -5.66
CA LEU A 139 0.14 7.51 -4.60
C LEU A 139 0.25 8.66 -3.62
N THR A 140 -0.18 8.40 -2.39
CA THR A 140 -0.15 9.39 -1.32
C THR A 140 0.24 8.76 0.02
N ARG A 141 0.51 9.60 1.01
CA ARG A 141 0.84 9.23 2.38
C ARG A 141 0.45 10.36 3.32
N ALA A 142 0.47 10.08 4.62
CA ALA A 142 0.58 11.10 5.66
C ALA A 142 1.92 10.89 6.41
N SER A 143 2.57 11.97 6.84
CA SER A 143 3.80 11.90 7.65
C SER A 143 3.65 11.19 8.98
N THR A 144 2.42 11.02 9.47
CA THR A 144 2.09 10.28 10.70
C THR A 144 1.91 8.79 10.45
N TRP A 145 1.79 8.35 9.20
CA TRP A 145 1.61 6.95 8.84
C TRP A 145 2.95 6.21 8.83
N ILE A 146 3.41 5.87 10.03
CA ILE A 146 4.59 5.06 10.24
C ILE A 146 4.14 3.71 10.81
N PHE A 147 4.45 2.63 10.11
CA PHE A 147 4.13 1.28 10.58
C PHE A 147 4.65 1.08 12.01
N PRO A 148 3.80 0.58 12.92
CA PRO A 148 4.14 0.62 14.33
C PRO A 148 5.09 -0.54 14.69
N ASN A 149 5.35 -0.74 16.00
CA ASN A 149 6.34 -1.72 16.45
C ASN A 149 5.80 -3.17 16.40
N ALA A 150 6.55 -4.10 15.81
CA ALA A 150 6.14 -5.51 15.69
C ALA A 150 6.27 -6.31 17.01
N ASP A 151 6.95 -5.77 18.01
CA ASP A 151 7.23 -6.46 19.27
C ASP A 151 5.95 -6.77 20.05
N PRO A 152 5.61 -8.07 20.23
CA PRO A 152 4.45 -8.49 20.99
C PRO A 152 4.51 -8.14 22.48
N SER A 153 5.65 -7.67 22.98
CA SER A 153 5.84 -7.31 24.38
C SER A 153 5.80 -5.80 24.64
N CYS A 154 5.88 -4.97 23.60
CA CYS A 154 6.07 -3.53 23.79
C CYS A 154 4.78 -2.77 24.14
N CYS A 155 3.60 -3.31 23.81
CA CYS A 155 2.34 -2.54 23.83
C CYS A 155 1.06 -3.35 24.17
N PRO A 156 0.97 -4.08 25.29
CA PRO A 156 -0.11 -5.05 25.54
C PRO A 156 -1.52 -4.48 25.81
N THR A 157 -1.76 -3.17 25.61
CA THR A 157 -3.05 -2.52 25.89
C THR A 157 -3.46 -1.43 24.88
N ASP A 158 -2.75 -1.31 23.76
CA ASP A 158 -3.01 -0.20 22.85
C ASP A 158 -4.29 -0.44 22.03
N LEU A 159 -5.11 0.61 21.92
CA LEU A 159 -6.20 0.64 20.95
C LEU A 159 -5.63 0.38 19.55
N PRO A 160 -6.43 -0.15 18.61
CA PRO A 160 -6.01 -0.25 17.22
C PRO A 160 -5.45 1.09 16.73
N THR A 161 -4.31 1.02 16.04
CA THR A 161 -3.80 2.17 15.30
C THR A 161 -4.81 2.48 14.20
N GLN A 162 -5.20 3.74 14.05
CA GLN A 162 -6.17 4.17 13.05
C GLN A 162 -5.49 5.13 12.08
N TRP A 163 -5.57 4.83 10.79
CA TRP A 163 -5.12 5.70 9.71
C TRP A 163 -6.30 6.03 8.80
N SER A 164 -6.67 7.30 8.76
CA SER A 164 -7.76 7.78 7.93
C SER A 164 -7.20 8.63 6.81
N VAL A 165 -7.81 8.57 5.61
CA VAL A 165 -7.50 9.52 4.53
C VAL A 165 -7.60 10.97 4.99
N SER A 166 -8.44 11.27 5.99
CA SER A 166 -8.54 12.59 6.63
C SER A 166 -7.33 12.98 7.49
N ASP A 167 -6.31 12.12 7.61
CA ASP A 167 -5.03 12.49 8.23
C ASP A 167 -4.08 13.13 7.20
N ILE A 168 -4.46 13.11 5.92
CA ILE A 168 -3.67 13.59 4.80
C ILE A 168 -4.07 15.03 4.45
N ASP A 169 -3.60 16.00 5.21
CA ASP A 169 -4.17 17.36 5.15
C ASP A 169 -3.38 18.33 4.26
N ASP A 170 -2.05 18.24 4.23
CA ASP A 170 -1.19 19.25 3.57
C ASP A 170 -0.05 18.64 2.74
N GLU A 171 0.00 17.31 2.62
CA GLU A 171 1.05 16.65 1.88
C GLU A 171 0.77 16.70 0.38
N THR A 172 1.82 16.86 -0.44
CA THR A 172 1.66 16.73 -1.89
C THR A 172 1.73 15.24 -2.22
N PRO A 173 0.71 14.66 -2.87
CA PRO A 173 0.78 13.26 -3.30
C PRO A 173 1.91 13.10 -4.32
N GLU A 174 2.54 11.94 -4.38
CA GLU A 174 3.58 11.66 -5.37
C GLU A 174 2.98 11.55 -6.78
N TRP A 175 1.72 11.11 -6.86
CA TRP A 175 0.93 11.06 -8.10
C TRP A 175 -0.56 11.16 -7.77
N GLY A 176 -1.34 11.82 -8.61
CA GLY A 176 -2.76 12.07 -8.36
C GLY A 176 -3.01 13.42 -7.69
N ALA A 177 -4.16 13.56 -7.04
CA ALA A 177 -4.47 14.73 -6.23
C ALA A 177 -5.22 14.34 -4.95
N GLN A 178 -5.12 15.19 -3.94
CA GLN A 178 -5.89 15.07 -2.70
C GLN A 178 -6.25 16.45 -2.15
N ASP A 179 -7.49 16.63 -1.73
CA ASP A 179 -8.01 17.90 -1.20
C ASP A 179 -7.60 19.14 -2.01
N GLY A 180 -7.70 19.06 -3.34
CA GLY A 180 -7.26 20.15 -4.22
C GLY A 180 -5.73 20.28 -4.43
N ILE A 181 -4.90 19.61 -3.63
CA ILE A 181 -3.43 19.56 -3.75
C ILE A 181 -3.04 18.54 -4.82
N VAL A 182 -2.31 19.01 -5.83
CA VAL A 182 -1.96 18.24 -7.03
C VAL A 182 -0.52 17.76 -6.94
N GLY A 183 -0.33 16.45 -7.12
CA GLY A 183 0.95 15.79 -7.27
C GLY A 183 1.33 15.55 -8.73
N GLY A 184 2.14 14.52 -8.94
CA GLY A 184 2.52 14.07 -10.27
C GLY A 184 1.36 13.61 -11.14
N GLY A 185 1.62 13.57 -12.45
CA GLY A 185 0.66 13.08 -13.43
C GLY A 185 -0.52 14.01 -13.69
N ALA A 186 -0.47 15.26 -13.23
CA ALA A 186 -1.58 16.21 -13.28
C ALA A 186 -2.28 16.31 -14.65
N VAL A 187 -3.54 15.88 -14.68
CA VAL A 187 -4.49 16.11 -15.77
C VAL A 187 -5.86 16.40 -15.16
N GLY A 188 -6.43 17.57 -15.44
CA GLY A 188 -7.77 17.94 -14.98
C GLY A 188 -7.81 19.02 -13.89
N ASN A 189 -9.01 19.27 -13.37
CA ASN A 189 -9.24 20.16 -12.22
C ASN A 189 -9.30 19.29 -10.97
N PRO A 190 -8.45 19.52 -9.96
CA PRO A 190 -8.47 18.72 -8.75
C PRO A 190 -9.78 18.92 -8.00
N VAL A 191 -10.32 17.84 -7.44
CA VAL A 191 -11.54 17.88 -6.64
C VAL A 191 -11.18 18.30 -5.20
N PRO A 192 -11.89 19.29 -4.62
CA PRO A 192 -11.77 19.62 -3.20
C PRO A 192 -12.28 18.47 -2.31
N ASP A 193 -11.73 18.33 -1.11
CA ASP A 193 -12.22 17.41 -0.07
C ASP A 193 -12.24 15.92 -0.49
N GLY A 194 -11.24 15.44 -1.21
CA GLY A 194 -11.22 14.04 -1.67
C GLY A 194 -9.92 13.55 -2.29
N LEU A 195 -9.86 12.27 -2.60
CA LEU A 195 -8.77 11.63 -3.35
C LEU A 195 -9.10 11.59 -4.85
N GLN A 196 -8.10 11.76 -5.70
CA GLN A 196 -8.26 11.71 -7.14
C GLN A 196 -7.09 10.99 -7.83
N THR A 197 -7.40 9.99 -8.64
CA THR A 197 -6.40 9.34 -9.51
C THR A 197 -6.11 10.16 -10.74
N HIS A 198 -4.89 10.05 -11.27
CA HIS A 198 -4.49 10.68 -12.52
C HIS A 198 -4.08 9.65 -13.54
N THR A 199 -4.48 9.90 -14.80
CA THR A 199 -4.13 9.04 -15.92
C THR A 199 -2.72 9.31 -16.45
N PHE A 200 -2.03 8.26 -16.89
CA PHE A 200 -0.86 8.44 -17.73
C PHE A 200 -1.31 8.98 -19.09
N VAL A 201 -1.00 10.24 -19.35
CA VAL A 201 -1.24 10.82 -20.67
C VAL A 201 -0.16 10.31 -21.61
N PRO A 202 -0.51 9.73 -22.78
CA PRO A 202 0.49 9.49 -23.80
C PRO A 202 1.10 10.85 -24.16
N GLU A 203 2.38 11.05 -23.86
CA GLU A 203 3.10 12.20 -24.38
C GLU A 203 2.83 12.25 -25.89
N PRO A 204 2.38 13.38 -26.46
CA PRO A 204 2.24 13.49 -27.90
C PRO A 204 3.61 13.20 -28.47
N ALA A 205 3.77 11.98 -29.01
CA ALA A 205 5.07 11.36 -29.19
C ALA A 205 6.04 12.40 -29.75
N ALA A 206 7.17 12.64 -29.10
CA ALA A 206 8.15 13.63 -29.57
C ALA A 206 8.46 13.46 -31.08
N PHE A 207 8.25 12.25 -31.62
CA PHE A 207 8.20 11.92 -33.04
C PHE A 207 7.18 12.69 -33.88
N MET A 208 5.94 12.94 -33.44
CA MET A 208 4.99 13.82 -34.14
C MET A 208 5.49 15.27 -34.17
N LEU A 209 6.04 15.78 -33.07
CA LEU A 209 6.60 17.13 -33.02
C LEU A 209 7.86 17.24 -33.90
N LEU A 210 8.72 16.22 -33.92
CA LEU A 210 9.85 16.12 -34.84
C LEU A 210 9.40 15.98 -36.30
N ALA A 211 8.37 15.19 -36.56
CA ALA A 211 7.80 15.03 -37.90
C ALA A 211 7.22 16.35 -38.40
N LEU A 212 6.41 17.05 -37.60
CA LEU A 212 5.87 18.36 -37.94
C LEU A 212 6.98 19.42 -38.11
N GLY A 213 7.96 19.44 -37.19
CA GLY A 213 9.12 20.34 -37.28
C GLY A 213 9.96 20.11 -38.54
N SER A 214 10.16 18.84 -38.93
CA SER A 214 10.86 18.49 -40.16
C SER A 214 10.05 18.84 -41.42
N LEU A 215 8.73 18.67 -41.39
CA LEU A 215 7.82 19.01 -42.50
C LEU A 215 7.78 20.53 -42.75
N VAL A 216 7.68 21.33 -41.69
CA VAL A 216 7.79 22.80 -41.75
C VAL A 216 9.15 23.24 -42.28
N SER A 217 10.23 22.59 -41.85
CA SER A 217 11.59 22.88 -42.32
C SER A 217 11.76 22.58 -43.83
N VAL A 218 11.19 21.49 -44.32
CA VAL A 218 11.20 21.13 -45.75
C VAL A 218 10.34 22.10 -46.57
N MET A 219 9.15 22.47 -46.08
CA MET A 219 8.27 23.43 -46.77
C MET A 219 8.89 24.82 -46.82
N ARG A 220 9.64 25.24 -45.79
CA ARG A 220 10.34 26.53 -45.77
C ARG A 220 11.50 26.57 -46.76
N ARG A 221 12.22 25.45 -46.95
CA ARG A 221 13.29 25.34 -47.97
C ARG A 221 12.78 25.35 -49.41
N ARG A 222 11.51 25.00 -49.65
CA ARG A 222 10.90 25.01 -50.99
C ARG A 222 10.34 26.37 -51.41
N ARG A 223 10.35 27.37 -50.51
CA ARG A 223 9.82 28.73 -50.77
C ARG A 223 10.91 29.78 -51.01
N PHE A 224 12.19 29.41 -50.98
CA PHE A 224 13.34 30.20 -51.42
C PHE A 224 13.94 29.55 -52.67
#